data_AF-A0A918UAI4-F1
#
_entry.id   AF-A0A918UAI4-F1
#
_cell.length_a   1.000
_cell.length_b   1.000
_cell.length_c   1.000
_cell.angle_alpha   90.00
_cell.angle_beta   90.00
_cell.angle_gamma   90.00
#
_symmetry.space_group_name_H-M   'P 1'
#
loop_
_entity.id
_entity.type
_entity.pdbx_description
1 polymer ?
#
loop_
_entity_poly.entity_id
_entity_poly.type
_entity_poly.pdbx_seq_one_letter_code
_entity_poly.pdbx_strand_id
1 'polypeptide(L)'
;MQFDEVLPQHFITLSRDPYPHILIDTALLQLAGGGAEASQFRLQVLAAAGWRHHAVTPLAKYPAEASVVYNRIRGVLAVTQDPQAILDELAKG
;
A
#
# COMPACT_ATOMS: atom_id res chain seq x y z
N MET A 1 -3.89 7.63 -10.06
CA MET A 1 -2.45 7.95 -9.87
C MET A 1 -1.63 6.85 -10.51
N GLN A 2 -0.41 7.12 -10.98
CA GLN A 2 0.46 6.08 -11.54
C GLN A 2 1.75 6.04 -10.73
N PHE A 3 2.05 4.89 -10.15
CA PHE A 3 3.29 4.63 -9.42
C PHE A 3 4.09 3.59 -10.18
N ASP A 4 5.40 3.62 -10.01
CA ASP A 4 6.29 2.58 -10.50
C ASP A 4 6.03 1.25 -9.78
N GLU A 5 6.51 0.17 -10.38
CA GLU A 5 6.42 -1.16 -9.79
C GLU A 5 7.16 -1.23 -8.45
N VAL A 6 6.51 -1.85 -7.47
CA VAL A 6 7.12 -2.09 -6.16
C VAL A 6 7.94 -3.37 -6.22
N LEU A 7 9.25 -3.26 -6.04
CA LEU A 7 10.16 -4.41 -6.00
C LEU A 7 10.48 -4.79 -4.54
N PRO A 8 10.74 -6.08 -4.24
CA PRO A 8 11.12 -6.52 -2.89
C PRO A 8 12.33 -5.76 -2.33
N GLN A 9 13.30 -5.44 -3.18
CA GLN A 9 14.51 -4.69 -2.81
C GLN A 9 14.21 -3.31 -2.22
N HIS A 10 13.08 -2.68 -2.58
CA HIS A 10 12.71 -1.37 -2.06
C HIS A 10 12.46 -1.39 -0.55
N PHE A 11 12.10 -2.54 0.03
CA PHE A 11 11.84 -2.65 1.47
C PHE A 11 13.09 -2.88 2.32
N ILE A 12 14.21 -3.27 1.71
CA ILE A 12 15.44 -3.69 2.41
C ILE A 12 16.66 -2.85 2.05
N THR A 13 16.51 -1.89 1.14
CA THR A 13 17.57 -0.98 0.72
C THR A 13 17.20 0.45 1.07
N LEU A 14 18.21 1.33 1.09
CA LEU A 14 18.00 2.77 1.30
C LEU A 14 18.18 3.50 -0.03
N SER A 15 17.28 4.43 -0.32
CA SER A 15 17.38 5.34 -1.46
C SER A 15 17.27 6.79 -0.98
N ARG A 16 17.86 7.71 -1.74
CA ARG A 16 17.68 9.16 -1.55
C ARG A 16 16.30 9.62 -2.01
N ASP A 17 15.81 9.00 -3.07
CA ASP A 17 14.47 9.23 -3.60
C ASP A 17 13.48 8.26 -2.94
N PRO A 18 12.25 8.72 -2.61
CA PRO A 18 11.25 7.87 -1.98
C PRO A 18 10.86 6.72 -2.91
N TYR A 19 10.92 5.50 -2.40
CA TYR A 19 10.51 4.33 -3.16
C TYR A 19 8.99 4.33 -3.45
N PRO A 20 8.55 3.60 -4.49
CA PRO A 20 7.14 3.59 -4.90
C PRO A 20 6.16 3.16 -3.79
N HIS A 21 6.55 2.25 -2.90
CA HIS A 21 5.71 1.85 -1.76
C HIS A 21 5.48 3.00 -0.75
N ILE A 22 6.46 3.88 -0.57
CA ILE A 22 6.35 5.09 0.28
C ILE A 22 5.40 6.09 -0.37
N LEU A 23 5.47 6.25 -1.69
CA LEU A 23 4.58 7.13 -2.45
C LEU A 23 3.12 6.63 -2.40
N ILE A 24 2.93 5.31 -2.53
CA ILE A 24 1.62 4.67 -2.38
C ILE A 24 1.06 4.90 -0.97
N ASP A 25 1.85 4.65 0.07
CA ASP A 25 1.42 4.90 1.45
C ASP A 25 1.02 6.36 1.67
N THR A 26 1.83 7.28 1.16
CA THR A 26 1.55 8.72 1.26
C THR A 26 0.25 9.08 0.57
N ALA A 27 -0.01 8.53 -0.63
CA ALA A 27 -1.26 8.73 -1.34
C ALA A 27 -2.46 8.18 -0.54
N LEU A 28 -2.36 6.96 0.00
CA LEU A 28 -3.43 6.38 0.83
C LEU A 28 -3.74 7.27 2.05
N LEU A 29 -2.71 7.80 2.70
CA LEU A 29 -2.89 8.70 3.85
C LEU A 29 -3.57 10.02 3.45
N GLN A 30 -3.23 10.56 2.28
CA GLN A 30 -3.84 11.78 1.74
C GLN A 30 -5.31 11.58 1.35
N LEU A 31 -5.63 10.44 0.73
CA LEU A 31 -7.00 10.10 0.32
C LEU A 31 -7.94 9.97 1.54
N ALA A 32 -7.41 9.55 2.68
CA ALA A 32 -8.17 9.42 3.92
C ALA A 32 -8.13 10.67 4.82
N GLY A 33 -7.63 11.81 4.33
CA GLY A 33 -7.68 13.08 5.07
C GLY A 33 -6.70 13.23 6.23
N GLY A 34 -5.76 12.29 6.41
CA GLY A 34 -4.74 12.30 7.47
C GLY A 34 -5.21 11.80 8.84
N GLY A 35 -4.30 11.84 9.82
CA GLY A 35 -4.61 11.48 11.22
C GLY A 35 -4.81 9.98 11.48
N ALA A 36 -5.60 9.67 12.52
CA ALA A 36 -5.84 8.29 12.96
C ALA A 36 -6.67 7.48 11.96
N GLU A 37 -7.64 8.12 11.30
CA GLU A 37 -8.50 7.48 10.29
C GLU A 37 -7.69 7.05 9.07
N ALA A 38 -6.77 7.89 8.60
CA ALA A 38 -5.85 7.54 7.53
C ALA A 38 -4.96 6.33 7.85
N SER A 39 -4.51 6.23 9.11
CA SER A 39 -3.73 5.08 9.56
C SER A 39 -4.59 3.80 9.57
N GLN A 40 -5.84 3.88 10.01
CA GLN A 40 -6.77 2.75 9.96
C GLN A 40 -7.11 2.34 8.52
N PHE A 41 -7.38 3.31 7.65
CA PHE A 41 -7.64 3.07 6.23
C PHE A 41 -6.47 2.35 5.56
N ARG A 42 -5.23 2.82 5.76
CA ARG A 42 -4.03 2.16 5.24
C ARG A 42 -3.94 0.69 5.68
N LEU A 43 -4.26 0.40 6.96
CA LEU A 43 -4.25 -0.97 7.47
C LEU A 43 -5.35 -1.84 6.83
N GLN A 44 -6.55 -1.28 6.64
CA GLN A 44 -7.64 -1.98 5.94
C GLN A 44 -7.27 -2.28 4.49
N VAL A 45 -6.65 -1.31 3.79
CA VAL A 45 -6.17 -1.47 2.41
C VAL A 45 -5.10 -2.57 2.33
N LEU A 46 -4.13 -2.58 3.24
CA LEU A 46 -3.11 -3.64 3.28
C LEU A 46 -3.76 -5.02 3.52
N ALA A 47 -4.68 -5.12 4.47
CA ALA A 47 -5.38 -6.37 4.76
C ALA A 47 -6.22 -6.84 3.55
N ALA A 48 -6.99 -5.94 2.93
CA ALA A 48 -7.79 -6.23 1.74
C ALA A 48 -6.93 -6.62 0.53
N ALA A 49 -5.74 -6.03 0.40
CA ALA A 49 -4.78 -6.39 -0.64
C ALA A 49 -4.05 -7.72 -0.38
N GLY A 50 -4.32 -8.38 0.76
CA GLY A 50 -3.83 -9.71 1.08
C GLY A 50 -2.65 -9.76 2.03
N TRP A 51 -2.35 -8.66 2.75
CA TRP A 51 -1.34 -8.69 3.82
C TRP A 51 -1.85 -9.48 5.02
N ARG A 52 -1.25 -10.64 5.27
CA ARG A 52 -1.68 -11.60 6.31
C ARG A 52 -1.00 -11.40 7.66
N HIS A 53 0.01 -10.55 7.73
CA HIS A 53 0.79 -10.33 8.96
C HIS A 53 0.20 -9.18 9.78
N HIS A 54 0.53 -9.13 11.07
CA HIS A 54 0.09 -8.05 11.93
C HIS A 54 0.56 -6.68 11.42
N ALA A 55 -0.23 -5.63 11.70
CA ALA A 55 0.06 -4.23 11.36
C ALA A 55 1.44 -3.74 11.82
N VAL A 56 1.96 -4.30 12.91
CA VAL A 56 3.28 -3.97 13.48
C VAL A 56 4.43 -4.73 12.84
N THR A 57 4.16 -5.67 11.94
CA THR A 57 5.17 -6.47 11.26
C THR A 57 5.90 -5.60 10.23
N PRO A 58 7.23 -5.42 10.33
CA PRO A 58 7.96 -4.66 9.34
C PRO A 58 7.84 -5.29 7.96
N LEU A 59 7.53 -4.49 6.94
CA LEU A 59 7.46 -4.95 5.53
C LEU A 59 8.79 -5.54 5.04
N ALA A 60 9.91 -5.02 5.57
CA ALA A 60 11.26 -5.53 5.33
C ALA A 60 11.45 -6.99 5.78
N LYS A 61 10.59 -7.53 6.65
CA LYS A 61 10.64 -8.93 7.08
C LYS A 61 10.13 -9.88 6.00
N TYR A 62 9.15 -9.45 5.20
CA TYR A 62 8.57 -10.23 4.11
C TYR A 62 8.51 -9.38 2.83
N PRO A 63 9.67 -8.99 2.27
CA PRO A 63 9.73 -8.02 1.18
C PRO A 63 9.09 -8.54 -0.12
N ALA A 64 9.14 -9.84 -0.36
CA ALA A 64 8.47 -10.47 -1.50
C ALA A 64 6.94 -10.37 -1.39
N GLU A 65 6.37 -10.77 -0.25
CA GLU A 65 4.93 -10.66 0.00
C GLU A 65 4.47 -9.20 -0.02
N ALA A 66 5.23 -8.31 0.62
CA ALA A 66 4.94 -6.87 0.64
C ALA A 66 4.90 -6.30 -0.78
N SER A 67 5.84 -6.66 -1.66
CA SER A 67 5.86 -6.18 -3.05
C SER A 67 4.61 -6.59 -3.83
N VAL A 68 4.11 -7.82 -3.62
CA VAL A 68 2.88 -8.31 -4.28
C VAL A 68 1.67 -7.52 -3.80
N VAL A 69 1.53 -7.34 -2.49
CA VAL A 69 0.44 -6.56 -1.88
C VAL A 69 0.45 -5.12 -2.40
N TYR A 70 1.60 -4.45 -2.39
CA TYR A 70 1.69 -3.06 -2.87
C TYR A 70 1.46 -2.92 -4.36
N ASN A 71 1.90 -3.88 -5.19
CA ASN A 71 1.59 -3.86 -6.62
C ASN A 71 0.10 -4.09 -6.91
N ARG A 72 -0.59 -4.84 -6.06
CA ARG A 72 -2.05 -4.97 -6.12
C ARG A 72 -2.74 -3.66 -5.81
N ILE A 73 -2.35 -2.98 -4.73
CA ILE A 73 -2.85 -1.64 -4.37
C ILE A 73 -2.57 -0.65 -5.50
N ARG A 74 -1.36 -0.67 -6.07
CA ARG A 74 -0.95 0.16 -7.20
C ARG A 74 -1.89 0.00 -8.40
N GLY A 75 -2.27 -1.23 -8.72
CA GLY A 75 -3.24 -1.51 -9.79
C GLY A 75 -4.60 -0.86 -9.54
N VAL A 76 -5.11 -0.94 -8.30
CA VAL A 76 -6.39 -0.32 -7.92
C VAL A 76 -6.30 1.21 -7.92
N LEU A 77 -5.22 1.79 -7.41
CA LEU A 77 -4.98 3.25 -7.40
C LEU A 77 -4.81 3.87 -8.80
N ALA A 78 -4.53 3.04 -9.81
CA ALA A 78 -4.56 3.45 -11.21
C ALA A 78 -5.99 3.65 -11.73
N VAL A 79 -6.97 2.98 -11.13
CA VAL A 79 -8.38 2.98 -11.56
C VAL A 79 -9.22 3.93 -10.71
N THR A 80 -9.06 3.90 -9.39
CA THR A 80 -9.88 4.67 -8.44
C THR A 80 -9.05 5.33 -7.35
N GLN A 81 -9.54 6.46 -6.86
CA GLN A 81 -8.97 7.22 -5.73
C GLN A 81 -9.99 7.41 -4.60
N ASP A 82 -11.19 6.85 -4.75
CA ASP A 82 -12.20 6.86 -3.69
C ASP A 82 -11.84 5.78 -2.63
N PRO A 83 -11.67 6.14 -1.34
CA PRO A 83 -11.32 5.20 -0.29
C PRO A 83 -12.20 3.95 -0.23
N GLN A 84 -13.52 4.10 -0.36
CA GLN A 84 -14.45 2.98 -0.29
C GLN A 84 -14.30 2.08 -1.53
N ALA A 85 -14.21 2.69 -2.71
CA ALA A 85 -14.02 1.94 -3.95
C ALA A 85 -12.68 1.19 -3.99
N ILE A 86 -11.63 1.73 -3.36
CA ILE A 86 -10.33 1.05 -3.23
C ILE A 86 -10.50 -0.25 -2.43
N LEU A 87 -11.17 -0.19 -1.29
CA LEU A 87 -11.41 -1.37 -0.44
C LEU A 87 -12.28 -2.41 -1.16
N ASP A 88 -13.35 -1.95 -1.81
CA ASP A 88 -14.26 -2.84 -2.54
C ASP A 88 -13.55 -3.53 -3.70
N GLU A 89 -12.69 -2.83 -4.44
CA GLU A 89 -11.94 -3.43 -5.55
C GLU A 89 -10.87 -4.41 -5.05
N LEU A 90 -10.20 -4.10 -3.93
CA LEU A 90 -9.25 -5.01 -3.31
C LEU A 90 -9.92 -6.27 -2.75
N ALA A 91 -11.14 -6.17 -2.24
CA ALA A 91 -11.89 -7.30 -1.71
C ALA A 91 -12.38 -8.29 -2.80
N LYS A 92 -12.40 -7.91 -4.08
CA LYS A 92 -12.93 -8.73 -5.19
C LYS A 92 -12.00 -9.85 -5.68
N GLY A 93 -10.75 -9.94 -5.21
CA GLY A 93 -9.76 -10.92 -5.70
C GLY A 93 -9.08 -11.73 -4.62
#